data_AF-A0A8T5E6D2-F1
#
_entry.id   AF-A0A8T5E6D2-F1
#
_cell.length_a   1.000
_cell.length_b   1.000
_cell.length_c   1.000
_cell.angle_alpha   90.00
_cell.angle_beta   90.00
_cell.angle_gamma   90.00
#
_symmetry.space_group_name_H-M   'P 1'
#
loop_
_entity.id
_entity.type
_entity.pdbx_description
1 polymer ?
#
loop_
_entity_poly.entity_id
_entity_poly.type
_entity_poly.pdbx_seq_one_letter_code
_entity_poly.pdbx_strand_id
1 'polypeptide(L)'
;MRVRESHIRKIHYGTALGAIGLVALHISVRFATGNFASSLSYEYVISNYQNFTYALLLEMILILVSVHGFNGLRGILLDYRSGYKYEKAVNWGCFISVISLVTYGTITIILANQIKI
;
A
#
# COMPACT_ATOMS: atom_id res chain seq x y z
N MET A 1 -7.99 18.94 9.80
CA MET A 1 -9.06 18.27 9.03
C MET A 1 -9.96 17.54 10.03
N ARG A 2 -11.26 17.86 10.09
CA ARG A 2 -12.18 17.24 11.06
C ARG A 2 -12.95 16.10 10.38
N VAL A 3 -12.29 14.97 10.15
CA VAL A 3 -12.96 13.74 9.66
C VAL A 3 -13.52 13.00 10.85
N ARG A 4 -14.79 12.57 10.77
CA ARG A 4 -15.42 11.78 11.84
C ARG A 4 -14.74 10.42 11.94
N GLU A 5 -14.37 9.98 13.14
CA GLU A 5 -13.71 8.68 13.38
C GLU A 5 -14.46 7.49 12.77
N SER A 6 -15.80 7.54 12.70
CA SER A 6 -16.58 6.50 12.03
C SER A 6 -16.20 6.31 10.56
N HIS A 7 -15.84 7.37 9.85
CA HIS A 7 -15.42 7.29 8.44
C HIS A 7 -14.02 6.70 8.33
N ILE A 8 -13.10 7.09 9.22
CA ILE A 8 -11.74 6.53 9.27
C ILE A 8 -11.82 5.01 9.49
N ARG A 9 -12.69 4.55 10.40
CA ARG A 9 -12.93 3.11 10.62
C ARG A 9 -13.50 2.41 9.39
N LYS A 10 -14.50 2.99 8.72
CA LYS A 10 -15.06 2.42 7.48
C LYS A 10 -14.00 2.30 6.39
N ILE A 11 -13.16 3.33 6.22
CA ILE A 11 -12.03 3.30 5.29
C ILE A 11 -11.07 2.18 5.69
N HIS A 12 -10.65 2.10 6.94
CA HIS A 12 -9.73 1.08 7.42
C HIS A 12 -10.22 -0.35 7.12
N TYR A 13 -11.48 -0.67 7.42
CA TYR A 13 -12.07 -1.98 7.12
C TYR A 13 -12.23 -2.23 5.62
N GLY A 14 -12.69 -1.23 4.85
CA GLY A 14 -12.82 -1.36 3.40
C GLY A 14 -11.46 -1.61 2.73
N THR A 15 -10.43 -0.87 3.15
CA THR A 15 -9.07 -1.06 2.66
C THR A 15 -8.48 -2.41 3.07
N ALA A 16 -8.82 -2.92 4.26
CA ALA A 16 -8.39 -4.25 4.70
C ALA A 16 -8.96 -5.35 3.79
N LEU A 17 -10.26 -5.31 3.53
CA LEU A 17 -10.94 -6.30 2.71
C LEU A 17 -10.40 -6.32 1.28
N GLY A 18 -10.22 -5.13 0.69
CA GLY A 18 -9.61 -5.00 -0.64
C GLY A 18 -8.15 -5.49 -0.67
N ALA A 19 -7.37 -5.14 0.35
CA ALA A 19 -5.97 -5.55 0.46
C ALA A 19 -5.84 -7.08 0.57
N ILE A 20 -6.68 -7.77 1.35
CA ILE A 20 -6.62 -9.23 1.50
C ILE A 20 -6.71 -9.91 0.12
N GLY A 21 -7.71 -9.56 -0.70
CA GLY A 21 -7.90 -10.18 -2.01
C GLY A 21 -6.74 -9.89 -2.97
N LEU A 22 -6.34 -8.62 -3.08
CA LEU A 22 -5.29 -8.23 -4.03
C LEU A 22 -3.91 -8.72 -3.61
N VAL A 23 -3.59 -8.71 -2.32
CA VAL A 23 -2.32 -9.25 -1.80
C VAL A 23 -2.27 -10.76 -1.99
N ALA A 24 -3.37 -11.49 -1.74
CA ALA A 24 -3.43 -12.92 -2.02
C ALA A 24 -3.18 -13.22 -3.51
N LEU A 25 -3.80 -12.45 -4.41
CA LEU A 25 -3.55 -12.57 -5.84
C LEU A 25 -2.10 -12.23 -6.20
N HIS A 26 -1.53 -11.17 -5.64
CA HIS A 26 -0.12 -10.81 -5.83
C HIS A 26 0.82 -11.95 -5.42
N ILE A 27 0.59 -12.53 -4.24
CA ILE A 27 1.34 -13.68 -3.74
C ILE A 27 1.19 -14.87 -4.69
N SER A 28 -0.03 -15.18 -5.14
CA SER A 28 -0.25 -16.32 -6.04
C SER A 28 0.53 -16.20 -7.36
N VAL A 29 0.67 -14.99 -7.91
CA VAL A 29 1.47 -14.76 -9.13
C VAL A 29 2.94 -15.08 -8.90
N ARG A 30 3.46 -14.86 -7.69
CA ARG A 30 4.85 -15.25 -7.34
C ARG A 30 5.06 -16.76 -7.30
N PHE A 31 4.01 -17.53 -7.04
CA PHE A 31 4.07 -19.00 -7.06
C PHE A 31 3.66 -19.61 -8.41
N ALA A 32 2.94 -18.87 -9.25
CA ALA A 32 2.43 -19.35 -10.53
C ALA A 32 3.52 -19.64 -11.59
N THR A 33 4.73 -19.10 -11.41
CA THR A 33 5.87 -19.37 -12.31
C THR A 33 6.44 -20.79 -12.19
N GLY A 34 6.00 -21.58 -11.21
CA GLY A 34 6.55 -22.91 -10.90
C GLY A 34 7.91 -22.88 -10.20
N ASN A 35 8.57 -21.72 -10.14
CA ASN A 35 9.79 -21.47 -9.40
C ASN A 35 9.72 -20.06 -8.79
N PHE A 36 9.64 -19.99 -7.46
CA PHE A 36 9.55 -18.71 -6.76
C PHE A 36 10.76 -17.80 -7.04
N ALA A 37 11.96 -18.36 -7.15
CA ALA A 37 13.17 -17.57 -7.42
C ALA A 37 13.13 -16.91 -8.81
N SER A 38 12.60 -17.59 -9.83
CA SER A 38 12.44 -16.97 -11.15
C SER A 38 11.40 -15.84 -11.14
N SER A 39 10.37 -15.93 -10.28
CA SER A 39 9.38 -14.85 -10.10
C SER A 39 9.97 -13.56 -9.50
N LEU A 40 11.19 -13.63 -8.96
CA LEU A 40 11.92 -12.51 -8.37
C LEU A 40 13.04 -12.00 -9.26
N SER A 41 13.26 -12.61 -10.44
CA SER A 41 14.27 -12.11 -11.39
C SER A 41 13.93 -10.69 -11.83
N TYR A 42 14.96 -9.92 -12.15
CA TYR A 42 14.80 -8.53 -12.56
C TYR A 42 13.85 -8.41 -13.77
N GLU A 43 14.06 -9.22 -14.80
CA GLU A 43 13.30 -9.22 -16.04
C GLU A 43 11.83 -9.60 -15.78
N TYR A 44 11.58 -10.61 -14.94
CA TYR A 44 10.23 -11.00 -14.58
C TYR A 44 9.53 -9.90 -13.77
N VAL A 45 10.23 -9.24 -12.86
CA VAL A 45 9.68 -8.12 -12.09
C VAL A 45 9.39 -6.92 -12.99
N ILE A 46 10.29 -6.55 -13.91
CA ILE A 46 10.07 -5.45 -14.85
C ILE A 46 8.90 -5.75 -15.79
N SER A 47 8.81 -6.97 -16.34
CA SER A 47 7.68 -7.36 -17.20
C SER A 47 6.32 -7.28 -16.47
N ASN A 48 6.29 -7.54 -15.16
CA ASN A 48 5.12 -7.32 -14.32
C ASN A 48 4.74 -5.82 -14.19
N TYR A 49 5.73 -4.93 -14.05
CA TYR A 49 5.49 -3.47 -14.06
C TYR A 49 5.07 -2.94 -15.43
N GLN A 50 5.48 -3.60 -16.51
CA GLN A 50 5.10 -3.26 -17.89
C GLN A 50 3.71 -3.77 -18.27
N ASN A 51 3.26 -4.87 -17.66
CA ASN A 51 1.91 -5.37 -17.84
C ASN A 51 0.89 -4.42 -17.18
N PHE A 52 0.07 -3.75 -17.97
CA PHE A 52 -0.89 -2.75 -17.49
C PHE A 52 -1.82 -3.29 -16.38
N THR A 53 -2.37 -4.48 -16.55
CA THR A 53 -3.29 -5.09 -15.56
C THR A 53 -2.58 -5.35 -14.24
N TYR A 54 -1.35 -5.88 -14.29
CA TYR A 54 -0.60 -6.18 -13.08
C TYR A 54 -0.04 -4.90 -12.43
N ALA A 55 0.38 -3.91 -13.20
CA ALA A 55 0.77 -2.59 -12.70
C ALA A 55 -0.40 -1.89 -11.97
N LEU A 56 -1.62 -1.97 -12.52
CA LEU A 56 -2.83 -1.47 -11.85
C LEU A 56 -3.10 -2.21 -10.53
N LEU A 57 -2.92 -3.53 -10.50
CA LEU A 57 -3.02 -4.32 -9.28
C LEU A 57 -1.99 -3.88 -8.24
N LEU A 58 -0.74 -3.64 -8.64
CA LEU A 58 0.32 -3.17 -7.75
C LEU A 58 0.01 -1.78 -7.17
N GLU A 59 -0.48 -0.85 -8.00
CA GLU A 59 -0.90 0.49 -7.55
C GLU A 59 -2.07 0.41 -6.56
N MET A 60 -3.06 -0.44 -6.83
CA MET A 60 -4.19 -0.65 -5.92
C MET A 60 -3.73 -1.24 -4.58
N ILE A 61 -2.81 -2.21 -4.58
CA ILE A 61 -2.21 -2.75 -3.35
C ILE A 61 -1.46 -1.64 -2.59
N LEU A 62 -0.63 -0.86 -3.29
CA LEU A 62 0.13 0.23 -2.71
C LEU A 62 -0.79 1.20 -1.96
N ILE A 63 -1.87 1.66 -2.59
CA ILE A 63 -2.82 2.59 -1.98
C ILE A 63 -3.54 1.93 -0.79
N LEU A 64 -4.12 0.75 -0.98
CA LEU A 64 -4.95 0.10 0.03
C LEU A 64 -4.13 -0.27 1.27
N VAL A 65 -2.96 -0.89 1.09
CA VAL A 65 -2.10 -1.31 2.20
C VAL A 65 -1.50 -0.09 2.91
N SER A 66 -1.10 0.97 2.18
CA SER A 66 -0.62 2.20 2.80
C SER A 66 -1.68 2.83 3.69
N VAL A 67 -2.89 3.03 3.17
CA VAL A 67 -4.00 3.62 3.93
C VAL A 67 -4.39 2.73 5.11
N HIS A 68 -4.53 1.41 4.89
CA HIS A 68 -4.89 0.46 5.93
C HIS A 68 -3.85 0.45 7.05
N GLY A 69 -2.57 0.25 6.70
CA GLY A 69 -1.46 0.10 7.62
C GLY A 69 -1.21 1.35 8.45
N PHE A 70 -1.16 2.54 7.83
CA PHE A 70 -0.95 3.77 8.56
C PHE A 70 -2.16 4.19 9.41
N ASN A 71 -3.40 3.88 8.98
CA ASN A 71 -4.57 4.07 9.83
C ASN A 71 -4.58 3.11 11.03
N GLY A 72 -4.13 1.87 10.86
CA GLY A 72 -3.94 0.92 11.95
C GLY A 72 -2.88 1.39 12.94
N LEU A 73 -1.70 1.79 12.43
CA LEU A 73 -0.62 2.36 13.23
C LEU A 73 -1.06 3.60 14.00
N ARG A 74 -1.80 4.50 13.34
CA ARG A 74 -2.43 5.66 14.00
C ARG A 74 -3.27 5.22 15.19
N GLY A 75 -4.15 4.23 15.03
CA GLY A 75 -4.96 3.67 16.11
C GLY A 75 -4.11 3.20 17.29
N ILE A 76 -3.13 2.33 17.01
CA ILE A 76 -2.20 1.80 18.04
C ILE A 76 -1.48 2.92 18.80
N LEU A 77 -0.97 3.93 18.07
CA LEU A 77 -0.23 5.04 18.67
C LEU A 77 -1.11 5.94 19.54
N LEU A 78 -2.37 6.18 19.13
CA LEU A 78 -3.33 6.97 19.90
C LEU A 78 -3.82 6.22 21.15
N ASP A 79 -3.91 4.89 21.08
CA ASP A 79 -4.24 4.05 22.24
C ASP A 79 -3.08 3.99 23.26
N TYR A 80 -1.83 4.11 22.80
CA TYR A 80 -0.64 4.11 23.66
C TYR A 80 -0.52 5.38 24.52
N ARG A 81 -0.86 6.55 23.96
CA ARG A 81 -0.73 7.85 24.66
C ARG A 81 -1.79 8.83 24.21
N SER A 82 -2.43 9.49 25.16
CA SER A 82 -3.37 10.59 24.91
C SER A 82 -2.71 11.97 25.05
N GLY A 83 -3.29 12.98 24.38
CA GLY A 83 -2.90 14.37 24.54
C GLY A 83 -2.86 15.15 23.22
N TYR A 84 -3.44 16.36 23.23
CA TYR A 84 -3.68 17.16 22.02
C TYR A 84 -2.47 17.29 21.08
N LYS A 85 -1.28 17.61 21.60
CA LYS A 85 -0.06 17.75 20.78
C LYS A 85 0.37 16.42 20.16
N TYR A 86 0.30 15.34 20.94
CA TYR A 86 0.69 14.00 20.51
C TYR A 86 -0.30 13.45 19.48
N GLU A 87 -1.60 13.56 19.73
CA GLU A 87 -2.64 13.15 18.79
C GLU A 87 -2.50 13.89 17.46
N LYS A 88 -2.28 15.21 17.49
CA LYS A 88 -2.05 16.00 16.28
C LYS A 88 -0.81 15.53 15.51
N ALA A 89 0.28 15.22 16.21
CA ALA A 89 1.51 14.72 15.61
C ALA A 89 1.30 13.33 14.96
N VAL A 90 0.64 12.39 15.65
CA VAL A 90 0.33 11.06 15.11
C VAL A 90 -0.56 11.15 13.88
N ASN A 91 -1.63 11.96 13.95
CA ASN A 91 -2.55 12.17 12.83
C ASN A 91 -1.82 12.69 11.57
N TRP A 92 -1.01 13.74 11.73
CA TRP A 92 -0.26 14.31 10.59
C TRP A 92 0.87 13.40 10.12
N GLY A 93 1.58 12.75 11.04
CA GLY A 93 2.65 11.82 10.70
C GLY A 93 2.14 10.67 9.85
N CYS A 94 1.09 9.97 10.29
CA CYS A 94 0.48 8.89 9.51
C CYS A 94 -0.06 9.37 8.15
N PHE A 95 -0.69 10.55 8.10
CA PHE A 95 -1.19 11.11 6.85
C PHE A 95 -0.07 11.41 5.84
N ILE A 96 1.00 12.08 6.29
CA ILE A 96 2.16 12.39 5.44
C ILE A 96 2.85 11.10 4.98
N SER A 97 2.96 10.09 5.86
CA SER A 97 3.55 8.80 5.50
C SER A 97 2.77 8.08 4.41
N VAL A 98 1.43 8.09 4.45
CA VAL A 98 0.59 7.54 3.36
C VAL A 98 0.92 8.25 2.04
N ILE A 99 0.86 9.59 2.02
CA ILE A 99 1.11 10.37 0.81
C ILE A 99 2.51 10.12 0.26
N SER A 100 3.51 10.09 1.14
CA SER A 100 4.91 9.89 0.76
C SER A 100 5.14 8.50 0.17
N LEU A 101 4.60 7.46 0.81
CA LEU A 101 4.75 6.08 0.36
C LEU A 101 4.03 5.83 -0.97
N VAL A 102 2.79 6.32 -1.10
CA VAL A 102 2.02 6.22 -2.35
C VAL A 102 2.77 6.96 -3.47
N THR A 103 3.13 8.22 -3.27
CA THR A 103 3.84 9.01 -4.30
C THR A 103 5.13 8.32 -4.76
N TYR A 104 5.95 7.86 -3.82
CA TYR A 104 7.20 7.19 -4.15
C TYR A 104 7.00 5.84 -4.86
N GLY A 105 6.01 5.05 -4.42
CA GLY A 105 5.66 3.78 -5.05
C GLY A 105 5.08 3.97 -6.45
N THR A 106 4.20 4.95 -6.66
CA THR A 106 3.66 5.30 -7.98
C THR A 106 4.77 5.74 -8.93
N ILE A 107 5.71 6.59 -8.47
CA ILE A 107 6.90 6.96 -9.27
C ILE A 107 7.70 5.71 -9.66
N THR A 108 7.89 4.77 -8.73
CA THR A 108 8.61 3.52 -8.99
C THR A 108 7.91 2.70 -10.08
N ILE A 109 6.58 2.56 -10.02
CA ILE A 109 5.79 1.84 -11.03
C ILE A 109 5.94 2.51 -12.41
N ILE A 110 5.84 3.85 -12.48
CA ILE A 110 5.97 4.61 -13.72
C ILE A 110 7.37 4.45 -14.32
N LEU A 111 8.42 4.61 -13.51
CA LEU A 111 9.80 4.49 -13.98
C LEU A 111 10.11 3.05 -14.43
N ALA A 112 9.67 2.04 -13.67
CA ALA A 112 9.87 0.64 -14.01
C ALA A 112 9.17 0.25 -15.32
N ASN A 113 7.97 0.80 -15.57
CA ASN A 113 7.23 0.59 -16.81
C ASN A 113 7.99 1.11 -18.06
N GLN A 114 8.86 2.12 -17.90
CA GLN A 114 9.63 2.73 -18.99
C GLN A 114 10.98 2.05 -19.27
N ILE A 115 11.42 1.11 -18.43
CA ILE A 115 12.69 0.41 -18.60
C ILE A 115 12.62 -0.46 -19.86
N LYS A 116 13.66 -0.46 -20.68
CA LYS A 116 13.81 -1.41 -21.80
C LYS A 116 14.50 -2.67 -21.29
N ILE A 117 13.86 -3.81 -21.49
CA ILE A 117 14.36 -5.16 -21.19
C ILE A 117 14.49 -5.98 -22.46
#